data_AF-A0A9X7J2D5-F1
#
_entry.id   AF-A0A9X7J2D5-F1
#
_cell.length_a   1.000
_cell.length_b   1.000
_cell.length_c   1.000
_cell.angle_alpha   90.00
_cell.angle_beta   90.00
_cell.angle_gamma   90.00
#
_symmetry.space_group_name_H-M   'P 1'
#
loop_
_entity.id
_entity.type
_entity.pdbx_description
1 polymer ?
#
loop_
_entity_poly.entity_id
_entity_poly.type
_entity_poly.pdbx_seq_one_letter_code
_entity_poly.pdbx_strand_id
1 'polypeptide(L)' 'MPRITCSVNNCHYWSSGNVCDASQILVTSDAMSNSQPQNVDAPMAGTISATPVKSSAETCCKTFIAKGSAEKNADGITRK' A
#
# COMPACT_ATOMS: atom_id res chain seq x y z
N MET A 1 -6.31 15.86 8.10
CA MET A 1 -5.93 14.49 7.68
C MET A 1 -4.52 14.53 7.12
N PRO A 2 -3.69 13.49 7.35
CA PRO A 2 -2.35 13.43 6.79
C PRO A 2 -2.40 13.35 5.26
N ARG A 3 -1.47 14.05 4.59
CA ARG A 3 -1.28 13.96 3.14
C ARG A 3 -0.25 12.88 2.85
N ILE A 4 -0.66 11.87 2.08
CA ILE A 4 0.24 10.80 1.62
C ILE A 4 0.73 11.15 0.22
N THR A 5 2.05 11.14 0.04
CA THR A 5 2.69 11.33 -1.26
C THR A 5 3.12 9.97 -1.80
N CYS A 6 2.79 9.68 -3.06
CA CYS A 6 3.22 8.48 -3.77
C CYS A 6 3.66 8.90 -5.18
N SER A 7 4.91 8.60 -5.55
CA SER A 7 5.44 8.86 -6.90
C SER A 7 5.18 7.71 -7.89
N VAL A 8 4.70 6.56 -7.39
CA VAL A 8 4.46 5.35 -8.17
C VAL A 8 3.20 5.54 -9.01
N ASN A 9 3.36 6.18 -10.17
CA ASN A 9 2.24 6.68 -10.98
C ASN A 9 1.42 5.59 -11.69
N ASN A 10 1.90 4.34 -11.69
CA ASN A 10 1.17 3.17 -12.15
C ASN A 10 0.33 2.51 -11.03
N CYS A 11 0.31 3.07 -9.81
CA CYS A 11 -0.56 2.63 -8.73
C CYS A 11 -2.02 3.09 -8.96
N HIS A 12 -2.99 2.22 -8.70
CA HIS A 12 -4.42 2.49 -8.80
C HIS A 12 -4.84 3.71 -7.95
N TYR A 13 -4.23 3.87 -6.77
CA TYR A 13 -4.50 4.96 -5.84
C TYR A 13 -3.72 6.24 -6.14
N TRP A 14 -2.80 6.23 -7.11
CA TRP A 14 -2.05 7.43 -7.48
C TRP A 14 -2.97 8.47 -8.12
N SER A 15 -2.72 9.73 -7.77
CA SER A 15 -3.42 10.92 -8.22
C SER A 15 -2.43 12.02 -8.61
N SER A 16 -2.94 13.06 -9.27
CA SER A 16 -2.11 14.16 -9.78
C SER A 16 -1.23 14.78 -8.69
N GLY A 17 0.00 15.17 -9.06
CA GLY A 17 0.93 15.81 -8.12
C GLY A 17 1.54 14.86 -7.09
N ASN A 18 1.68 13.57 -7.43
CA ASN A 18 2.20 12.51 -6.57
C ASN A 18 1.37 12.34 -5.29
N VAL A 19 0.06 12.55 -5.36
CA VAL A 19 -0.84 12.32 -4.21
C VAL A 19 -1.32 10.88 -4.23
N CYS A 20 -1.38 10.23 -3.07
CA CYS A 20 -2.07 8.96 -2.91
C CYS A 20 -3.49 9.20 -2.39
N ASP A 21 -4.49 8.81 -3.16
CA ASP A 21 -5.92 8.93 -2.81
C ASP A 21 -6.44 7.68 -2.07
N ALA A 22 -5.58 6.76 -1.65
CA ALA A 22 -6.02 5.60 -0.88
C ALA A 22 -6.70 6.01 0.44
N SER A 23 -7.77 5.30 0.82
CA SER A 23 -8.48 5.54 2.07
C SER A 23 -7.57 5.27 3.27
N GLN A 24 -6.71 4.26 3.17
CA GLN A 24 -5.68 3.85 4.12
C GLN A 24 -4.49 3.27 3.33
N ILE A 25 -3.29 3.28 3.91
CA ILE A 25 -2.11 2.63 3.31
C ILE A 25 -1.38 1.77 4.34
N LEU A 26 -0.68 0.75 3.86
CA LEU A 26 0.25 -0.05 4.63
C LEU A 26 1.66 0.06 4.04
N VAL A 27 2.56 0.65 4.81
CA VAL A 27 4.00 0.60 4.55
C VAL A 27 4.59 -0.49 5.43
N THR A 28 5.32 -1.43 4.85
CA THR A 28 5.86 -2.60 5.55
C THR A 28 7.18 -3.06 4.93
N SER A 29 7.80 -4.09 5.50
CA SER A 29 9.00 -4.69 4.94
C SER A 29 8.68 -5.45 3.65
N ASP A 30 9.65 -5.48 2.72
CA ASP A 30 9.52 -6.25 1.49
C ASP A 30 9.29 -7.75 1.76
N ALA A 31 9.92 -8.28 2.80
CA ALA A 31 9.75 -9.67 3.22
C ALA A 31 8.29 -9.98 3.63
N MET A 32 7.63 -9.09 4.37
CA MET A 32 6.22 -9.25 4.71
C MET A 32 5.37 -9.15 3.44
N SER A 33 5.59 -8.11 2.64
CA SER A 33 4.82 -7.86 1.42
C SER A 33 4.84 -9.03 0.44
N ASN A 34 6.00 -9.69 0.30
CA ASN A 34 6.21 -10.85 -0.57
C ASN A 34 5.64 -12.16 -0.02
N SER A 35 5.45 -12.27 1.31
CA SER A 35 4.95 -13.49 1.95
C SER A 35 3.44 -13.50 2.16
N GLN A 36 2.77 -12.36 2.00
CA GLN A 36 1.34 -12.20 2.25
C GLN A 36 0.55 -11.94 0.96
N PRO A 37 -0.66 -12.51 0.82
CA PRO A 37 -1.53 -12.26 -0.33
C PRO A 37 -2.00 -10.79 -0.35
N GLN A 38 -2.50 -10.34 -1.51
CA GLN A 38 -2.86 -8.92 -1.71
C GLN A 38 -3.97 -8.43 -0.77
N ASN A 39 -4.85 -9.31 -0.30
CA ASN A 39 -5.92 -8.96 0.63
C ASN A 39 -5.44 -8.68 2.07
N VAL A 40 -4.17 -8.94 2.38
CA VAL A 40 -3.54 -8.56 3.66
C VAL A 40 -2.91 -7.18 3.49
N ASP A 41 -3.68 -6.14 3.86
CA ASP A 41 -3.29 -4.74 3.68
C ASP A 41 -3.77 -3.87 4.86
N ALA A 42 -3.85 -2.55 4.68
CA ALA A 42 -4.14 -1.54 5.69
C ALA A 42 -5.38 -1.84 6.58
N PRO A 43 -6.51 -2.39 6.06
CA PRO A 43 -7.63 -2.75 6.93
C PRO A 43 -7.29 -3.80 8.00
N MET A 44 -6.25 -4.61 7.77
CA MET A 44 -5.77 -5.64 8.70
C MET A 44 -4.57 -5.17 9.53
N ALA A 45 -4.16 -3.90 9.47
CA ALA A 45 -2.94 -3.41 10.12
C ALA A 45 -2.87 -3.74 11.62
N GLY A 46 -4.00 -3.77 12.32
CA GLY A 46 -4.06 -4.12 13.75
C GLY A 46 -3.71 -5.57 14.08
N THR A 47 -3.66 -6.47 13.09
CA THR A 47 -3.31 -7.89 13.26
C THR A 47 -1.93 -8.22 12.69
N ILE A 48 -1.23 -7.24 12.12
CA ILE A 48 0.09 -7.43 11.50
C ILE A 48 1.15 -7.15 12.56
N SER A 49 1.97 -8.15 12.86
CA SER A 49 3.14 -8.00 13.73
C SER A 49 4.13 -6.98 13.14
N ALA A 50 4.87 -6.28 14.01
CA ALA A 50 5.88 -5.31 13.56
C ALA A 50 6.92 -5.96 12.63
N THR A 51 7.28 -5.26 11.56
CA THR A 51 8.19 -5.73 10.51
C THR A 51 9.47 -4.88 10.49
N PRO A 52 10.43 -5.11 11.41
CA PRO A 52 11.63 -4.30 11.49
C PRO A 52 12.53 -4.47 10.25
N VAL A 53 13.14 -3.37 9.81
CA VAL A 53 14.10 -3.31 8.69
C VAL A 53 15.28 -2.42 9.06
N LYS A 54 16.37 -2.46 8.29
CA LYS A 54 17.58 -1.66 8.58
C LYS A 54 17.70 -0.42 7.71
N SER A 55 16.96 -0.35 6.62
CA SER A 55 16.97 0.76 5.66
C SER A 55 15.59 1.00 5.06
N SER A 56 15.35 2.21 4.57
CA SER A 56 14.12 2.54 3.85
C SER A 56 13.98 1.77 2.53
N ALA A 57 15.09 1.30 1.96
CA ALA A 57 15.09 0.52 0.73
C ALA A 57 14.49 -0.89 0.90
N GLU A 58 14.38 -1.37 2.14
CA GLU A 58 13.74 -2.65 2.49
C GLU A 58 12.24 -2.48 2.82
N THR A 59 11.68 -1.31 2.52
CA THR A 59 10.27 -0.98 2.73
C THR A 59 9.54 -0.82 1.40
N CYS A 60 8.27 -1.24 1.38
CA CYS A 60 7.38 -1.02 0.26
C CYS A 60 5.98 -0.59 0.72
N CYS A 61 5.20 -0.10 -0.23
CA CYS A 61 3.78 0.15 -0.08
C CYS A 61 3.02 -1.13 -0.47
N LYS A 62 2.49 -1.86 0.51
CA LYS A 62 1.70 -3.09 0.25
C LYS A 62 0.39 -2.77 -0.49
N THR A 63 -0.17 -1.59 -0.23
CA THR A 63 -1.35 -1.00 -0.89
C THR A 63 -1.16 -0.71 -2.38
N PHE A 64 0.03 -0.96 -2.94
CA PHE A 64 0.21 -0.85 -4.38
C PHE A 64 -0.66 -1.88 -5.11
N ILE A 65 -1.54 -1.38 -5.95
CA ILE A 65 -2.23 -2.17 -6.98
C ILE A 65 -1.94 -1.55 -8.33
N ALA A 66 -1.58 -2.35 -9.33
CA ALA A 66 -1.38 -1.85 -10.67
C ALA A 66 -2.68 -1.27 -11.26
N LYS A 67 -2.60 -0.09 -11.89
CA LYS A 67 -3.73 0.48 -12.65
C LYS A 67 -4.26 -0.52 -13.67
N GLY A 68 -5.57 -0.72 -13.68
CA GLY A 68 -6.23 -1.69 -14.58
C GLY A 68 -6.23 -3.14 -14.08
N SER A 69 -5.61 -3.43 -12.94
CA SER A 69 -5.71 -4.76 -12.31
C SER A 69 -7.16 -5.11 -11.97
N ALA A 70 -7.52 -6.39 -12.14
CA ALA A 70 -8.78 -6.94 -11.68
C ALA A 70 -8.90 -6.93 -10.14
N GLU A 71 -7.77 -6.82 -9.44
CA GLU A 71 -7.67 -6.92 -7.98
C GLU A 71 -7.86 -5.58 -7.26
N LYS A 72 -8.22 -4.50 -7.96
CA LYS A 72 -8.38 -3.12 -7.44
C LYS A 72 -9.29 -2.94 -6.21
N ASN A 73 -10.06 -3.97 -5.84
CA ASN A 73 -10.95 -3.97 -4.69
C ASN A 73 -10.68 -5.15 -3.73
N ALA A 74 -9.65 -5.96 -4.00
CA ALA A 74 -9.36 -7.19 -3.24
C ALA A 74 -8.81 -6.91 -1.83
N ASP A 75 -8.24 -5.72 -1.62
CA ASP A 75 -7.66 -5.26 -0.36
C ASP A 75 -8.65 -4.48 0.52
N GLY A 76 -9.87 -4.22 0.03
CA GLY A 76 -10.88 -3.43 0.73
C GLY A 76 -10.56 -1.92 0.84
N ILE A 77 -9.57 -1.43 0.09
CA ILE A 77 -9.13 -0.03 0.13
C ILE A 77 -9.81 0.76 -1.00
N THR A 78 -10.40 1.90 -0.66
CA THR A 78 -11.12 2.76 -1.60
C THR A 78 -10.29 3.99 -1.98
N ARG A 79 -10.61 4.62 -3.12
CA ARG A 79 -10.12 5.98 -3.42
C ARG A 79 -10.97 7.02 -2.67
N LYS A 80 -10.33 8.08 -2.19
CA LYS A 80 -10.96 9.29 -1.61
C LYS A 80 -11.31 10.30 -2.68
#